data_AF-A0A261UWR1-F1
#
_entry.id   AF-A0A261UWR1-F1
#
_cell.length_a   1.000
_cell.length_b   1.000
_cell.length_c   1.000
_cell.angle_alpha   90.00
_cell.angle_beta   90.00
_cell.angle_gamma   90.00
#
_symmetry.space_group_name_H-M   'P 1'
#
loop_
_entity.id
_entity.type
_entity.pdbx_description
1 polymer ?
#
loop_
_entity_poly.entity_id
_entity_poly.type
_entity_poly.pdbx_seq_one_letter_code
_entity_poly.pdbx_strand_id
1 'polypeptide(L)' 'MALPPDSPPRKSSFLQTLKAVAWGMLGIRKRAGYQEDARLNPVHLIVAGVLAGVIFVVVLVSIVRWVVASQS' A
#
# COMPACT_ATOMS: atom_id res chain seq x y z
N MET A 1 -47.00 -9.19 -1.67
CA MET A 1 -47.14 -7.87 -2.31
C MET A 1 -45.76 -7.23 -2.34
N ALA A 2 -45.23 -7.02 -3.55
CA ALA A 2 -44.11 -6.19 -4.01
C ALA A 2 -42.86 -5.88 -3.13
N LEU A 3 -41.72 -5.95 -3.82
CA LEU A 3 -40.33 -5.72 -3.43
C LEU A 3 -40.04 -4.30 -2.92
N PRO A 4 -38.95 -4.14 -2.13
CA PRO A 4 -38.26 -2.86 -1.97
C PRO A 4 -37.48 -2.51 -3.24
N PRO A 5 -37.51 -1.24 -3.65
CA PRO A 5 -36.29 -0.61 -4.13
C PRO A 5 -36.23 0.85 -3.61
N ASP A 6 -35.10 1.49 -3.33
CA ASP A 6 -33.87 1.54 -4.10
C ASP A 6 -32.75 2.08 -3.20
N SER A 7 -31.53 1.63 -3.42
CA SER A 7 -30.37 2.51 -3.27
C SER A 7 -29.27 2.06 -4.25
N PRO A 8 -28.81 2.96 -5.15
CA PRO A 8 -28.09 2.57 -6.35
C PRO A 8 -26.68 2.06 -6.03
N PRO A 9 -26.15 1.10 -6.81
CA PRO A 9 -24.81 0.58 -6.63
C PRO A 9 -23.78 1.66 -6.98
N ARG A 10 -23.04 2.13 -5.97
CA ARG A 10 -21.89 3.02 -6.13
C ARG A 10 -20.80 2.31 -6.94
N LYS A 11 -20.70 2.68 -8.21
CA LYS A 11 -19.62 2.30 -9.12
C LYS A 11 -18.30 2.96 -8.67
N SER A 12 -17.66 2.39 -7.65
CA SER A 12 -16.27 2.74 -7.29
C SER A 12 -15.41 1.55 -6.85
N SER A 13 -15.97 0.34 -6.78
CA SER A 13 -15.29 -0.87 -6.30
C SER A 13 -14.03 -1.24 -7.10
N PHE A 14 -14.04 -1.07 -8.43
CA PHE A 14 -12.91 -1.55 -9.27
C PHE A 14 -11.67 -0.67 -9.15
N LEU A 15 -11.82 0.64 -9.25
CA LEU A 15 -10.71 1.59 -9.04
C LEU A 15 -10.26 1.61 -7.57
N GLN A 16 -11.18 1.40 -6.63
CA GLN A 16 -10.84 1.24 -5.21
C GLN A 16 -10.07 -0.05 -4.97
N THR A 17 -10.42 -1.15 -5.64
CA THR A 17 -9.68 -2.42 -5.60
C THR A 17 -8.31 -2.23 -6.22
N LEU A 18 -8.19 -1.59 -7.39
CA LEU A 18 -6.91 -1.34 -8.04
C LEU A 18 -6.02 -0.44 -7.17
N LYS A 19 -6.59 0.59 -6.54
CA LYS A 19 -5.90 1.48 -5.61
C LYS A 19 -5.55 0.79 -4.28
N ALA A 20 -6.39 -0.13 -3.79
CA ALA A 20 -6.08 -0.97 -2.63
C ALA A 20 -4.99 -1.99 -2.95
N VAL A 21 -4.99 -2.55 -4.16
CA VAL A 21 -3.94 -3.42 -4.68
C VAL A 21 -2.66 -2.61 -4.90
N ALA A 22 -2.72 -1.38 -5.40
CA ALA A 22 -1.57 -0.49 -5.55
C ALA A 22 -0.99 -0.05 -4.19
N TRP A 23 -1.84 0.29 -3.21
CA TRP A 23 -1.38 0.56 -1.84
C TRP A 23 -0.86 -0.70 -1.14
N GLY A 24 -1.42 -1.87 -1.45
CA GLY A 24 -0.89 -3.17 -1.05
C GLY A 24 0.46 -3.49 -1.71
N MET A 25 0.64 -3.14 -2.98
CA MET A 25 1.87 -3.32 -3.75
C MET A 25 2.99 -2.38 -3.29
N LEU A 26 2.64 -1.15 -2.89
CA LEU A 26 3.59 -0.16 -2.38
C LEU A 26 3.90 -0.35 -0.88
N GLY A 27 3.20 -1.24 -0.17
CA GLY A 27 3.47 -1.55 1.25
C GLY A 27 3.05 -0.45 2.23
N ILE A 28 2.32 0.58 1.78
CA ILE A 28 2.01 1.77 2.57
C ILE A 28 0.53 1.77 2.96
N ARG A 29 0.29 1.37 4.22
CA ARG A 29 -0.95 1.44 5.02
C ARG A 29 -2.02 0.35 4.80
N LYS A 30 -2.10 -0.53 5.80
CA LYS A 30 -3.16 -0.35 6.81
C LYS A 30 -2.61 -0.60 8.21
N ARG A 31 -2.76 0.43 9.03
CA ARG A 31 -2.50 0.53 10.47
C ARG A 31 -3.51 -0.35 11.23
N ALA A 32 -3.59 -1.64 10.90
CA ALA A 32 -4.76 -2.48 11.18
C ALA A 32 -4.47 -3.77 11.97
N GLY A 33 -3.36 -3.84 12.70
CA GLY A 33 -3.05 -5.03 13.50
C GLY A 33 -2.11 -4.78 14.65
N TYR A 34 -2.27 -3.66 15.37
CA TYR A 34 -1.37 -3.34 16.51
C TYR A 34 -2.10 -3.06 17.82
N GLN A 35 -3.39 -3.38 17.91
CA GLN A 35 -4.11 -3.30 19.19
C GLN A 35 -4.30 -4.67 19.87
N GLU A 36 -4.03 -5.79 19.18
CA GLU A 36 -4.05 -7.12 19.82
C GLU A 36 -2.64 -7.62 20.18
N ASP A 37 -1.59 -7.25 19.43
CA ASP A 37 -0.20 -7.68 19.68
C ASP A 37 0.68 -6.63 20.37
N ALA A 38 0.08 -5.58 20.93
CA ALA A 38 0.77 -4.50 21.67
C ALA A 38 1.51 -4.99 22.95
N ARG A 39 1.46 -6.28 23.23
CA ARG A 39 2.10 -6.90 24.38
C ARG A 39 3.41 -7.64 24.06
N LEU A 40 3.81 -7.86 22.78
CA LEU A 40 4.94 -8.75 22.48
C LEU A 40 6.10 -8.29 21.58
N ASN A 41 6.07 -7.26 20.71
CA ASN A 41 7.29 -6.50 20.30
C ASN A 41 7.06 -5.44 19.19
N PRO A 42 7.01 -4.13 19.53
CA PRO A 42 6.86 -3.02 18.56
C PRO A 42 8.04 -2.83 17.58
N VAL A 43 9.14 -3.53 17.82
CA VAL A 43 10.36 -3.51 17.00
C VAL A 43 10.08 -3.99 15.57
N HIS A 44 9.18 -4.96 15.37
CA HIS A 44 8.96 -5.56 14.06
C HIS A 44 8.35 -4.57 13.05
N LEU A 45 7.48 -3.65 13.49
CA LEU A 45 6.97 -2.58 12.61
C LEU A 45 8.04 -1.60 12.18
N ILE A 46 8.94 -1.25 13.09
CA ILE A 46 9.99 -0.29 12.82
C ILE A 46 10.94 -0.90 11.79
N VAL A 47 11.33 -2.17 11.97
CA VAL A 47 12.17 -2.89 11.00
C VAL A 47 11.47 -3.01 9.64
N ALA A 48 10.19 -3.39 9.60
CA ALA A 48 9.43 -3.50 8.35
C ALA A 48 9.29 -2.13 7.63
N GLY A 49 9.03 -1.06 8.37
CA GLY A 49 8.93 0.30 7.82
C GLY A 49 10.27 0.82 7.29
N VAL A 50 11.37 0.57 8.00
CA VAL A 50 12.72 0.94 7.57
C VAL A 50 13.10 0.14 6.32
N LEU A 51 12.86 -1.17 6.29
CA LEU A 51 13.18 -2.02 5.15
C LEU A 51 12.40 -1.60 3.90
N ALA A 52 11.11 -1.29 4.03
CA ALA A 52 10.30 -0.74 2.94
C ALA A 52 10.82 0.61 2.44
N GLY A 53 11.24 1.50 3.36
CA GLY A 53 11.87 2.77 3.02
C GLY A 53 13.18 2.60 2.25
N VAL A 54 14.03 1.67 2.69
CA VAL A 54 15.29 1.35 1.99
C VAL A 54 15.03 0.84 0.58
N ILE A 55 14.10 -0.10 0.42
CA ILE A 55 13.72 -0.64 -0.90
C ILE A 55 13.22 0.48 -1.81
N PHE A 56 12.37 1.38 -1.31
CA PHE A 56 11.85 2.50 -2.07
C PHE A 56 12.97 3.42 -2.59
N VAL A 57 13.94 3.75 -1.73
CA VAL A 57 15.09 4.57 -2.11
C VAL A 57 15.96 3.86 -3.15
N VAL A 58 16.25 2.56 -2.97
CA VAL A 58 17.05 1.77 -3.93
C VAL A 58 16.40 1.73 -5.30
N VAL A 59 15.07 1.51 -5.36
CA VAL A 59 14.33 1.51 -6.62
C VAL A 59 14.45 2.88 -7.31
N LEU A 60 14.24 3.96 -6.57
CA LEU A 60 14.31 5.31 -7.12
C LEU A 60 15.71 5.63 -7.66
N VAL A 61 16.76 5.33 -6.88
CA VAL A 61 18.16 5.53 -7.28
C VAL A 61 18.49 4.67 -8.50
N SER A 62 18.02 3.43 -8.57
CA SER A 62 18.26 2.55 -9.71
C SER A 62 17.67 3.12 -11.00
N ILE A 63 16.45 3.66 -10.93
CA ILE A 63 15.80 4.33 -12.07
C ILE A 63 16.62 5.56 -12.49
N VAL A 64 17.01 6.42 -11.55
CA VAL A 64 17.81 7.63 -11.85
C VAL A 64 19.13 7.25 -12.51
N ARG A 65 19.85 6.26 -11.97
CA ARG A 65 21.10 5.77 -12.56
C ARG A 65 20.89 5.26 -13.97
N TRP A 66 19.79 4.57 -14.23
CA TRP A 66 19.45 4.06 -15.55
C TRP A 66 19.17 5.19 -16.55
N VAL A 67 18.42 6.21 -16.14
CA VAL A 67 18.14 7.39 -16.96
C VAL A 67 19.42 8.16 -17.27
N VAL A 68 20.29 8.40 -16.27
CA VAL A 68 21.56 9.09 -16.47
C VAL A 68 22.48 8.31 -17.42
N ALA A 69 22.61 7.00 -17.22
CA ALA A 69 23.40 6.14 -18.10
C ALA A 69 22.83 6.06 -19.53
N SER A 70 21.52 6.29 -19.71
CA SER A 70 20.90 6.32 -21.05
C SER A 70 21.11 7.64 -21.80
N GLN A 71 21.49 8.72 -21.10
CA GLN A 71 21.73 10.04 -21.71
C GLN A 71 23.21 10.33 -22.03
N SER A 72 24.13 9.46 -21.61
CA SER A 72 25.55 9.49 -21.96
C SER A 72 25.85 8.55 -23.11
#